data_AF-A0AB39V7X8-F1
#
_entry.id   AF-A0AB39V7X8-F1
#
_cell.length_a   1.000
_cell.length_b   1.000
_cell.length_c   1.000
_cell.angle_alpha   90.00
_cell.angle_beta   90.00
_cell.angle_gamma   90.00
#
_symmetry.space_group_name_H-M   'P 1'
#
loop_
_entity.id
_entity.type
_entity.pdbx_description
1 polymer ?
#
loop_
_entity_poly.entity_id
_entity_poly.type
_entity_poly.pdbx_seq_one_letter_code
_entity_poly.pdbx_strand_id
1 'polypeptide(L)'
;MFCKKILIFCTFLLANLVFSAPVNEANRIIDIQQRHLEQERIRQQQEKLQKELENTKFDNSQIKIDNDFKSNDNDLNKFLINAINLKDDDKLLSKREKNRIIQKYLYLELNSTDIKKLLTDLTNKLISKGYTTSAVKFDKNNDLTTGTLNLEIVAGRIEDIRINSGNGLDRYKEFFMFPKNRGKVFNIRDIDTATDNFNSINANNMTMEVLPGRKENYSRIEVKNRLKNKYTVGILANNYGDSKQNGIWRKGINLNIDSPLGIGDNFYFTYMTVPKKDPNRSWKKTVEQLQPGEILPIGPTGYDPLKGDTLPYKRRLDMFNFGYAMKFRTYTLKLNSVKVFRKAAFIQQIQYTICIQVATLCLLI
;
A
#
# COMPACT_ATOMS: atom_id res chain seq x y z
N MET A 1 -2.96 -26.14 -14.32
CA MET A 1 -3.83 -25.94 -13.13
C MET A 1 -4.03 -24.48 -12.73
N PHE A 2 -3.01 -23.61 -12.84
CA PHE A 2 -3.09 -22.18 -12.47
C PHE A 2 -4.00 -21.31 -13.37
N CYS A 3 -3.97 -21.50 -14.69
CA CYS A 3 -4.89 -20.80 -15.62
C CYS A 3 -6.36 -21.13 -15.35
N LYS A 4 -6.69 -22.37 -14.95
CA LYS A 4 -8.05 -22.73 -14.50
C LYS A 4 -8.45 -21.97 -13.23
N LYS A 5 -7.56 -21.79 -12.27
CA LYS A 5 -7.83 -21.01 -11.04
C LYS A 5 -8.04 -19.53 -11.32
N ILE A 6 -7.23 -18.93 -12.21
CA ILE A 6 -7.38 -17.54 -12.65
C ILE A 6 -8.69 -17.35 -13.43
N LEU A 7 -9.02 -18.26 -14.35
CA LEU A 7 -10.26 -18.19 -15.11
C LEU A 7 -11.48 -18.34 -14.20
N ILE A 8 -11.46 -19.26 -13.24
CA ILE A 8 -12.53 -19.43 -12.24
C ILE A 8 -12.67 -18.16 -11.37
N PHE A 9 -11.55 -17.58 -10.92
CA PHE A 9 -11.55 -16.36 -10.11
C PHE A 9 -12.06 -15.16 -10.93
N CYS A 10 -11.64 -15.00 -12.19
CA CYS A 10 -12.14 -13.99 -13.12
C CYS A 10 -13.64 -14.19 -13.43
N THR A 11 -14.11 -15.42 -13.65
CA THR A 11 -15.54 -15.70 -13.86
C THR A 11 -16.39 -15.43 -12.62
N PHE A 12 -15.84 -15.67 -11.42
CA PHE A 12 -16.50 -15.34 -10.16
C PHE A 12 -16.54 -13.81 -9.92
N LEU A 13 -15.48 -13.10 -10.33
CA LEU A 13 -15.42 -11.64 -10.29
C LEU A 13 -16.39 -11.00 -11.29
N LEU A 14 -16.48 -11.55 -12.50
CA LEU A 14 -17.37 -11.07 -13.58
C LEU A 14 -18.85 -11.40 -13.33
N ALA A 15 -19.17 -12.55 -12.74
CA ALA A 15 -20.55 -12.94 -12.44
C ALA A 15 -21.24 -12.04 -11.38
N ASN A 16 -20.48 -11.24 -10.63
CA ASN A 16 -21.01 -10.30 -9.65
C ASN A 16 -21.11 -8.84 -10.15
N LEU A 17 -20.83 -8.58 -11.44
CA LEU A 17 -20.83 -7.23 -12.03
C LEU A 17 -22.19 -6.73 -12.56
N VAL A 18 -23.24 -7.55 -12.49
CA VAL A 18 -24.56 -7.16 -12.99
C VAL A 18 -25.45 -6.82 -11.78
N PHE A 19 -26.28 -5.79 -11.92
CA PHE A 19 -27.33 -5.29 -11.00
C PHE A 19 -26.93 -4.09 -10.10
N SER A 20 -27.58 -2.94 -10.35
CA SER A 20 -27.38 -1.62 -9.69
C SER A 20 -28.58 -1.20 -8.82
N ALA A 21 -28.36 -0.50 -7.69
CA ALA A 21 -29.36 0.14 -6.80
C ALA A 21 -28.70 1.15 -5.76
N PRO A 22 -29.47 1.85 -4.88
CA PRO A 22 -29.18 3.24 -4.48
C PRO A 22 -28.20 3.43 -3.30
N VAL A 23 -27.73 4.68 -3.18
CA VAL A 23 -26.40 5.12 -2.72
C VAL A 23 -26.26 5.39 -1.20
N ASN A 24 -27.32 5.67 -0.44
CA ASN A 24 -27.14 6.45 0.82
C ASN A 24 -26.95 5.68 2.15
N GLU A 25 -27.36 4.41 2.26
CA GLU A 25 -27.28 3.66 3.53
C GLU A 25 -26.19 2.58 3.51
N ALA A 26 -25.98 1.95 2.35
CA ALA A 26 -24.86 1.04 2.11
C ALA A 26 -23.51 1.76 2.19
N ASN A 27 -23.38 2.95 1.59
CA ASN A 27 -22.14 3.72 1.61
C ASN A 27 -21.73 4.15 3.03
N ARG A 28 -22.69 4.52 3.89
CA ARG A 28 -22.40 4.85 5.30
C ARG A 28 -21.85 3.67 6.08
N ILE A 29 -22.35 2.46 5.83
CA ILE A 29 -21.86 1.26 6.51
C ILE A 29 -20.48 0.85 5.96
N ILE A 30 -20.26 1.02 4.65
CA ILE A 30 -18.95 0.81 4.01
C ILE A 30 -17.90 1.75 4.62
N ASP A 31 -18.19 3.06 4.68
CA ASP A 31 -17.26 4.07 5.21
C ASP A 31 -16.91 3.82 6.68
N ILE A 32 -17.89 3.47 7.51
CA ILE A 32 -17.65 3.19 8.93
C ILE A 32 -16.78 1.93 9.08
N GLN A 33 -17.02 0.90 8.27
CA GLN A 33 -16.25 -0.34 8.35
C GLN A 33 -14.86 -0.25 7.74
N GLN A 34 -14.70 0.47 6.64
CA GLN A 34 -13.40 0.76 6.06
C GLN A 34 -12.53 1.53 7.06
N ARG A 35 -13.10 2.51 7.76
CA ARG A 35 -12.40 3.22 8.84
C ARG A 35 -11.95 2.30 9.97
N HIS A 36 -12.78 1.32 10.38
CA HIS A 36 -12.36 0.35 11.39
C HIS A 36 -11.23 -0.56 10.92
N LEU A 37 -11.31 -1.07 9.69
CA LEU A 37 -10.25 -1.92 9.12
C LEU A 37 -8.94 -1.13 8.93
N GLU A 38 -9.05 0.15 8.58
CA GLU A 38 -7.95 1.08 8.48
C GLU A 38 -7.35 1.40 9.85
N GLN A 39 -8.17 1.56 10.89
CA GLN A 39 -7.69 1.68 12.28
C GLN A 39 -6.97 0.43 12.78
N GLU A 40 -7.46 -0.78 12.49
CA GLU A 40 -6.75 -2.02 12.83
C GLU A 40 -5.40 -2.10 12.11
N ARG A 41 -5.35 -1.70 10.82
CA ARG A 41 -4.09 -1.61 10.08
C ARG A 41 -3.14 -0.59 10.68
N ILE A 42 -3.61 0.61 11.03
CA ILE A 42 -2.80 1.65 11.67
C ILE A 42 -2.25 1.14 13.00
N ARG A 43 -3.07 0.47 13.81
CA ARG A 43 -2.64 -0.10 15.09
C ARG A 43 -1.57 -1.17 14.90
N GLN A 44 -1.76 -2.10 13.96
CA GLN A 44 -0.75 -3.11 13.64
C GLN A 44 0.54 -2.49 13.08
N GLN A 45 0.42 -1.42 12.30
CA GLN A 45 1.56 -0.67 11.79
C GLN A 45 2.31 0.05 12.91
N GLN A 46 1.61 0.63 13.90
CA GLN A 46 2.21 1.18 15.10
C GLN A 46 2.92 0.10 15.93
N GLU A 47 2.32 -1.08 16.11
CA GLU A 47 2.98 -2.20 16.80
C GLU A 47 4.24 -2.67 16.06
N LYS A 48 4.24 -2.67 14.71
CA LYS A 48 5.44 -2.97 13.90
C LYS A 48 6.51 -1.89 14.08
N LEU A 49 6.14 -0.61 13.95
CA LEU A 49 7.03 0.53 14.16
C LEU A 49 7.63 0.52 15.56
N GLN A 50 6.84 0.19 16.58
CA GLN A 50 7.33 0.08 17.96
C GLN A 50 8.33 -1.07 18.09
N LYS A 51 8.05 -2.24 17.49
CA LYS A 51 9.01 -3.36 17.47
C LYS A 51 10.28 -3.02 16.71
N GLU A 52 10.19 -2.30 15.59
CA GLU A 52 11.35 -1.81 14.85
C GLU A 52 12.13 -0.80 15.69
N LEU A 53 11.46 0.15 16.35
CA LEU A 53 12.10 1.09 17.27
C LEU A 53 12.78 0.36 18.44
N GLU A 54 12.15 -0.65 19.02
CA GLU A 54 12.73 -1.51 20.07
C GLU A 54 13.93 -2.31 19.55
N ASN A 55 13.89 -2.80 18.31
CA ASN A 55 15.01 -3.50 17.67
C ASN A 55 16.15 -2.54 17.27
N THR A 56 15.85 -1.30 16.90
CA THR A 56 16.85 -0.25 16.58
C THR A 56 17.45 0.42 17.80
N LYS A 57 16.87 0.24 19.00
CA LYS A 57 17.46 0.70 20.27
C LYS A 57 18.79 0.00 20.62
N PHE A 58 19.23 -0.97 19.83
CA PHE A 58 20.53 -1.64 19.94
C PHE A 58 21.39 -1.52 18.68
N ASP A 59 21.50 -0.33 18.08
CA ASP A 59 22.74 0.07 17.39
C ASP A 59 22.75 1.59 17.13
N ASN A 60 22.95 2.37 18.20
CA ASN A 60 23.28 3.79 18.08
C ASN A 60 24.78 4.00 17.88
N SER A 61 25.48 3.04 17.25
CA SER A 61 26.68 3.38 16.52
C SER A 61 26.23 4.19 15.30
N GLN A 62 26.16 5.51 15.50
CA GLN A 62 26.19 6.42 14.36
C GLN A 62 27.28 5.89 13.45
N ILE A 63 26.97 5.57 12.19
CA ILE A 63 28.00 5.56 11.14
C ILE A 63 28.41 7.03 11.00
N LYS A 64 29.11 7.53 12.01
CA LYS A 64 30.13 8.53 11.87
C LYS A 64 31.19 7.80 11.09
N ILE A 65 31.33 8.14 9.82
CA ILE A 65 32.68 8.16 9.26
C ILE A 65 33.42 9.07 10.23
N ASP A 66 34.30 8.47 11.04
CA ASP A 66 35.03 9.18 12.08
C ASP A 66 35.67 10.40 11.44
N ASN A 67 35.25 11.59 11.90
CA ASN A 67 35.90 12.84 11.54
C ASN A 67 37.22 13.01 12.31
N ASP A 68 37.77 11.94 12.89
CA ASP A 68 39.07 11.93 13.54
C ASP A 68 40.19 11.83 12.48
N PHE A 69 40.17 12.75 11.52
CA PHE A 69 41.34 13.05 10.74
C PHE A 69 42.21 13.98 11.58
N LYS A 70 43.12 13.39 12.36
CA LYS A 70 44.33 14.11 12.76
C LYS A 70 44.97 14.62 11.48
N SER A 71 44.93 15.93 11.28
CA SER A 71 45.70 16.60 10.25
C SER A 71 47.17 16.32 10.53
N ASN A 72 47.78 15.45 9.74
CA ASN A 72 49.21 15.57 9.53
C ASN A 72 49.38 16.83 8.69
N ASP A 73 49.73 17.93 9.34
CA ASP A 73 49.93 19.28 8.79
C ASP A 73 51.08 19.39 7.76
N ASN A 74 51.44 18.30 7.09
CA ASN A 74 52.58 18.22 6.16
C ASN A 74 52.18 17.93 4.70
N ASP A 75 50.96 18.28 4.29
CA ASP A 75 50.59 18.25 2.86
C ASP A 75 50.97 19.60 2.22
N LEU A 76 52.26 19.73 1.90
CA LEU A 76 52.91 20.99 1.47
C LEU A 76 52.47 21.48 0.07
N ASN A 77 51.83 20.63 -0.73
CA ASN A 77 51.47 20.96 -2.11
C ASN A 77 50.03 21.45 -2.18
N LYS A 78 49.87 22.77 -2.30
CA LYS A 78 48.59 23.43 -2.53
C LYS A 78 48.45 23.80 -4.01
N PHE A 79 47.28 23.56 -4.57
CA PHE A 79 46.95 23.95 -5.95
C PHE A 79 45.86 25.01 -5.94
N LEU A 80 46.07 26.11 -6.67
CA LEU A 80 45.05 27.12 -6.88
C LEU A 80 44.03 26.60 -7.90
N ILE A 81 42.78 26.42 -7.46
CA ILE A 81 41.71 25.92 -8.33
C ILE A 81 40.87 27.09 -8.86
N ASN A 82 41.04 27.39 -10.14
CA ASN A 82 40.35 28.49 -10.83
C ASN A 82 38.99 28.06 -11.39
N ALA A 83 38.86 26.81 -11.82
CA ALA A 83 37.60 26.25 -12.31
C ALA A 83 37.42 24.79 -11.89
N ILE A 84 36.18 24.40 -11.63
CA ILE A 84 35.81 23.02 -11.32
C ILE A 84 34.76 22.58 -12.33
N ASN A 85 35.11 21.60 -13.17
CA ASN A 85 34.22 21.01 -14.14
C ASN A 85 33.68 19.69 -13.58
N LEU A 86 32.35 19.55 -13.53
CA LEU A 86 31.69 18.31 -13.09
C LEU A 86 30.84 17.74 -14.23
N LYS A 87 31.37 16.71 -14.88
CA LYS A 87 30.66 15.95 -15.92
C LYS A 87 29.62 15.03 -15.29
N ASP A 88 28.40 15.08 -15.80
CA ASP A 88 27.24 14.35 -15.28
C ASP A 88 26.30 14.03 -16.43
N ASP A 89 26.59 12.90 -17.09
CA ASP A 89 25.89 12.46 -18.31
C ASP A 89 24.42 12.10 -18.03
N ASP A 90 24.14 11.56 -16.84
CA ASP A 90 22.81 11.13 -16.39
C ASP A 90 22.01 12.24 -15.68
N LYS A 91 22.56 13.45 -15.54
CA LYS A 91 21.92 14.63 -14.91
C LYS A 91 21.41 14.35 -13.50
N LEU A 92 22.18 13.63 -12.68
CA LEU A 92 21.78 13.22 -11.33
C LEU A 92 21.64 14.42 -10.38
N LEU A 93 22.45 15.47 -10.59
CA LEU A 93 22.44 16.70 -9.81
C LEU A 93 21.94 17.89 -10.65
N SER A 94 21.09 18.72 -10.06
CA SER A 94 20.67 19.97 -10.71
C SER A 94 21.81 20.99 -10.73
N LYS A 95 21.78 21.94 -11.68
CA LYS A 95 22.82 22.98 -11.81
C LYS A 95 22.99 23.82 -10.53
N ARG A 96 21.88 24.12 -9.84
CA ARG A 96 21.89 24.83 -8.54
C ARG A 96 22.59 24.03 -7.45
N GLU A 97 22.33 22.72 -7.37
CA GLU A 97 22.94 21.83 -6.38
C GLU A 97 24.45 21.71 -6.59
N LYS A 98 24.89 21.56 -7.85
CA LYS A 98 26.31 21.54 -8.23
C LYS A 98 27.00 22.83 -7.81
N ASN A 99 26.45 23.98 -8.24
CA ASN A 99 27.04 25.29 -7.97
C ASN A 99 27.15 25.58 -6.48
N ARG A 100 26.14 25.24 -5.67
CA ARG A 100 26.15 25.47 -4.22
C ARG A 100 27.30 24.76 -3.50
N ILE A 101 27.73 23.60 -4.01
CA ILE A 101 28.85 22.85 -3.45
C ILE A 101 30.16 23.38 -4.03
N ILE A 102 30.25 23.50 -5.35
CA ILE A 102 31.45 23.93 -6.08
C ILE A 102 31.90 25.34 -5.66
N GLN A 103 30.98 26.28 -5.44
CA GLN A 103 31.30 27.65 -5.04
C GLN A 103 32.09 27.76 -3.73
N LYS A 104 32.00 26.76 -2.84
CA LYS A 104 32.76 26.74 -1.59
C LYS A 104 34.25 26.46 -1.80
N TYR A 105 34.63 25.93 -2.96
CA TYR A 105 35.96 25.45 -3.29
C TYR A 105 36.57 26.17 -4.51
N LEU A 106 35.88 27.15 -5.08
CA LEU A 106 36.38 27.98 -6.19
C LEU A 106 37.31 29.09 -5.66
N TYR A 107 38.37 29.36 -6.41
CA TYR A 107 39.37 30.41 -6.11
C TYR A 107 40.09 30.23 -4.77
N LEU A 108 40.19 28.97 -4.32
CA LEU A 108 40.92 28.61 -3.10
C LEU A 108 42.14 27.76 -3.46
N GLU A 109 43.17 27.86 -2.63
CA GLU A 109 44.28 26.92 -2.61
C GLU A 109 43.85 25.65 -1.87
N LEU A 110 43.67 24.56 -2.62
CA LEU A 110 43.22 23.28 -2.07
C LEU A 110 44.41 22.32 -1.93
N ASN A 111 44.47 21.61 -0.79
CA ASN A 111 45.35 20.46 -0.60
C ASN A 111 44.63 19.14 -0.98
N SER A 112 45.30 18.00 -0.87
CA SER A 112 44.69 16.68 -1.16
C SER A 112 43.47 16.39 -0.29
N THR A 113 43.51 16.83 0.98
CA THR A 113 42.43 16.66 1.95
C THR A 113 41.20 17.48 1.57
N ASP A 114 41.39 18.72 1.12
CA ASP A 114 40.31 19.61 0.69
C ASP A 114 39.64 19.09 -0.59
N ILE A 115 40.44 18.58 -1.55
CA ILE A 115 39.92 17.95 -2.76
C ILE A 115 39.11 16.70 -2.39
N LYS A 116 39.62 15.84 -1.50
CA LYS A 116 38.87 14.67 -1.02
C LYS A 116 37.57 15.08 -0.32
N LYS A 117 37.57 16.18 0.45
CA LYS A 117 36.39 16.74 1.09
C LYS A 117 35.35 17.21 0.06
N LEU A 118 35.78 17.87 -1.02
CA LEU A 118 34.91 18.22 -2.15
C LEU A 118 34.27 16.97 -2.80
N LEU A 119 35.06 15.93 -3.09
CA LEU A 119 34.53 14.68 -3.64
C LEU A 119 33.50 14.04 -2.69
N THR A 120 33.78 14.10 -1.39
CA THR A 120 32.91 13.58 -0.33
C THR A 120 31.61 14.39 -0.25
N ASP A 121 31.66 15.71 -0.30
CA ASP A 121 30.49 16.59 -0.30
C ASP A 121 29.59 16.34 -1.51
N LEU A 122 30.18 16.18 -2.70
CA LEU A 122 29.43 15.86 -3.92
C LEU A 122 28.80 14.46 -3.86
N THR A 123 29.54 13.47 -3.36
CA THR A 123 29.05 12.10 -3.20
C THR A 123 27.96 12.01 -2.13
N ASN A 124 28.12 12.69 -0.99
CA ASN A 124 27.10 12.81 0.05
C ASN A 124 25.82 13.47 -0.49
N LYS A 125 25.95 14.45 -1.39
CA LYS A 125 24.81 15.04 -2.07
C LYS A 125 24.08 14.03 -2.97
N LEU A 126 24.79 13.17 -3.70
CA LEU A 126 24.20 12.06 -4.47
C LEU A 126 23.47 11.07 -3.56
N ILE A 127 24.10 10.66 -2.46
CA ILE A 127 23.50 9.78 -1.44
C ILE A 127 22.22 10.38 -0.88
N SER A 128 22.21 11.68 -0.55
CA SER A 128 21.01 12.36 -0.04
C SER A 128 19.83 12.34 -1.02
N LYS A 129 20.10 12.21 -2.32
CA LYS A 129 19.08 12.06 -3.37
C LYS A 129 18.66 10.61 -3.63
N GLY A 130 19.32 9.65 -2.98
CA GLY A 130 19.06 8.22 -3.07
C GLY A 130 19.99 7.47 -4.02
N TYR A 131 20.99 8.12 -4.63
CA TYR A 131 21.94 7.48 -5.55
C TYR A 131 23.12 6.86 -4.80
N THR A 132 22.87 5.84 -3.97
CA THR A 132 23.88 5.27 -3.05
C THR A 132 25.01 4.50 -3.76
N THR A 133 24.75 3.97 -4.96
CA THR A 133 25.73 3.24 -5.78
C THR A 133 26.47 4.14 -6.78
N SER A 134 26.25 5.46 -6.71
CA SER A 134 26.89 6.44 -7.61
C SER A 134 27.91 7.26 -6.84
N ALA A 135 29.05 7.55 -7.46
CA ALA A 135 30.15 8.27 -6.82
C ALA A 135 30.80 9.27 -7.78
N VAL A 136 31.41 10.32 -7.21
CA VAL A 136 32.22 11.27 -7.97
C VAL A 136 33.67 10.81 -7.98
N LYS A 137 34.28 10.78 -9.17
CA LYS A 137 35.68 10.42 -9.38
C LYS A 137 36.38 11.52 -10.17
N PHE A 138 37.71 11.49 -10.18
CA PHE A 138 38.48 12.31 -11.11
C PHE A 138 38.20 11.88 -12.53
N ASP A 139 38.04 12.86 -13.42
CA ASP A 139 38.01 12.60 -14.86
C ASP A 139 39.38 12.06 -15.29
N LYS A 140 39.40 11.22 -16.33
CA LYS A 140 40.65 10.74 -16.95
C LYS A 140 41.51 11.89 -17.47
N ASN A 141 40.88 13.01 -17.84
CA ASN A 141 41.55 14.21 -18.34
C ASN A 141 41.79 15.28 -17.25
N ASN A 142 41.87 14.88 -15.98
CA ASN A 142 42.14 15.80 -14.88
C ASN A 142 43.63 16.12 -14.77
N ASP A 143 43.97 17.41 -14.88
CA ASP A 143 45.31 17.93 -14.66
C ASP A 143 45.20 19.10 -13.67
N LEU A 144 45.87 19.01 -12.52
CA LEU A 144 45.83 20.05 -11.50
C LEU A 144 46.75 21.23 -11.84
N THR A 145 47.70 21.06 -12.77
CA THR A 145 48.65 22.12 -13.15
C THR A 145 48.00 23.23 -13.98
N THR A 146 46.90 22.93 -14.68
CA THR A 146 46.10 23.90 -15.43
C THR A 146 45.22 24.78 -14.53
N GLY A 147 45.19 24.50 -13.22
CA GLY A 147 44.28 25.14 -12.27
C GLY A 147 42.81 24.77 -12.48
N THR A 148 42.53 23.70 -13.23
CA THR A 148 41.17 23.23 -13.51
C THR A 148 40.94 21.82 -12.98
N LEU A 149 40.00 21.67 -12.05
CA LEU A 149 39.65 20.37 -11.48
C LEU A 149 38.51 19.73 -12.30
N ASN A 150 38.83 18.68 -13.06
CA ASN A 150 37.88 17.91 -13.85
C ASN A 150 37.42 16.66 -13.07
N LEU A 151 36.12 16.62 -12.78
CA LEU A 151 35.45 15.54 -12.04
C LEU A 151 34.34 14.94 -12.91
N GLU A 152 34.08 13.65 -12.73
CA GLU A 152 33.00 12.94 -13.40
C GLU A 152 32.12 12.20 -12.37
N ILE A 153 30.81 12.27 -12.56
CA ILE A 153 29.85 11.46 -11.81
C ILE A 153 29.71 10.11 -12.51
N VAL A 154 30.12 9.04 -11.83
CA VAL A 154 29.93 7.67 -12.32
C VAL A 154 28.64 7.12 -11.73
N ALA A 155 27.62 7.01 -12.57
CA ALA A 155 26.31 6.52 -12.17
C ALA A 155 26.30 4.99 -12.02
N GLY A 156 25.88 4.51 -10.85
CA GLY A 156 25.63 3.10 -10.62
C GLY A 156 24.32 2.65 -11.26
N ARG A 157 24.32 1.52 -11.99
CA ARG A 157 23.16 1.02 -12.75
C ARG A 157 22.70 -0.34 -12.28
N ILE A 158 21.43 -0.66 -12.53
CA ILE A 158 20.86 -1.96 -12.16
C ILE A 158 21.17 -2.99 -13.27
N GLU A 159 21.83 -4.09 -12.92
CA GLU A 159 22.09 -5.22 -13.83
C GLU A 159 20.83 -6.08 -13.97
N ASP A 160 20.43 -6.71 -12.87
CA ASP A 160 19.28 -7.60 -12.76
C ASP A 160 18.66 -7.55 -11.36
N ILE A 161 17.38 -7.90 -11.31
CA ILE A 161 16.61 -8.06 -10.09
C ILE A 161 16.19 -9.53 -10.02
N ARG A 162 16.49 -10.21 -8.91
CA ARG A 162 16.18 -11.62 -8.72
C ARG A 162 15.30 -11.79 -7.51
N ILE A 163 14.14 -12.44 -7.70
CA ILE A 163 13.20 -12.74 -6.62
C ILE A 163 13.33 -14.22 -6.25
N ASN A 164 13.64 -14.50 -4.99
CA ASN A 164 13.82 -15.83 -4.42
C ASN A 164 14.72 -16.73 -5.31
N SER A 165 14.15 -17.77 -5.93
CA SER A 165 14.87 -18.75 -6.76
C SER A 165 14.66 -18.53 -8.27
N GLY A 166 13.94 -17.47 -8.67
CA GLY A 166 13.72 -17.16 -10.09
C GLY A 166 12.70 -18.07 -10.79
N ASN A 167 11.73 -18.64 -10.05
CA ASN A 167 10.69 -19.48 -10.63
C ASN A 167 9.73 -18.67 -11.53
N GLY A 168 8.89 -19.33 -12.33
CA GLY A 168 7.93 -18.65 -13.22
C GLY A 168 6.95 -17.69 -12.51
N LEU A 169 6.56 -18.02 -11.27
CA LEU A 169 5.77 -17.14 -10.41
C LEU A 169 6.55 -15.89 -9.96
N ASP A 170 7.87 -16.02 -9.77
CA ASP A 170 8.74 -14.93 -9.34
C ASP A 170 8.97 -13.92 -10.46
N ARG A 171 9.05 -14.38 -11.72
CA ARG A 171 9.10 -13.49 -12.90
C ARG A 171 7.82 -12.65 -13.06
N TYR A 172 6.66 -13.23 -12.72
CA TYR A 172 5.40 -12.50 -12.69
C TYR A 172 5.41 -11.42 -11.61
N LYS A 173 5.87 -11.75 -10.40
CA LYS A 173 6.03 -10.78 -9.31
C LYS A 173 6.97 -9.65 -9.70
N GLU A 174 8.12 -9.94 -10.31
CA GLU A 174 9.11 -8.94 -10.78
C GLU A 174 8.43 -7.88 -11.65
N PHE A 175 7.57 -8.30 -12.58
CA PHE A 175 6.85 -7.39 -13.48
C PHE A 175 5.90 -6.43 -12.76
N PHE A 176 5.17 -6.92 -11.75
CA PHE A 176 4.24 -6.11 -10.95
C PHE A 176 4.96 -5.20 -9.94
N MET A 177 6.14 -5.63 -9.48
CA MET A 177 6.95 -4.96 -8.46
C MET A 177 7.78 -3.84 -9.01
N PHE A 178 8.57 -4.14 -10.04
CA PHE A 178 9.56 -3.22 -10.56
C PHE A 178 9.19 -2.79 -11.98
N PRO A 179 9.36 -1.49 -12.32
CA PRO A 179 9.49 -1.12 -13.71
C PRO A 179 10.67 -1.85 -14.35
N LYS A 180 10.66 -1.97 -15.68
CA LYS A 180 11.81 -2.52 -16.42
C LYS A 180 13.00 -1.59 -16.19
N ASN A 181 13.79 -1.91 -15.17
CA ASN A 181 14.83 -1.05 -14.62
C ASN A 181 16.25 -1.54 -14.95
N ARG A 182 16.39 -2.66 -15.68
CA ARG A 182 17.69 -3.13 -16.16
C ARG A 182 18.35 -2.03 -17.01
N GLY A 183 19.57 -1.64 -16.65
CA GLY A 183 20.35 -0.57 -17.26
C GLY A 183 20.02 0.85 -16.79
N LYS A 184 19.00 1.04 -15.95
CA LYS A 184 18.68 2.35 -15.36
C LYS A 184 19.59 2.65 -14.16
N VAL A 185 19.76 3.93 -13.87
CA VAL A 185 20.46 4.41 -12.67
C VAL A 185 19.74 3.89 -11.43
N PHE A 186 20.51 3.33 -10.50
CA PHE A 186 20.00 2.81 -9.23
C PHE A 186 19.63 3.96 -8.30
N ASN A 187 18.42 3.90 -7.71
CA ASN A 187 17.98 4.78 -6.65
C ASN A 187 17.37 3.97 -5.51
N ILE A 188 17.86 4.17 -4.28
CA ILE A 188 17.38 3.46 -3.10
C ILE A 188 15.90 3.73 -2.82
N ARG A 189 15.38 4.92 -3.15
CA ARG A 189 13.96 5.28 -2.89
C ARG A 189 12.98 4.40 -3.67
N ASP A 190 13.38 3.98 -4.87
CA ASP A 190 12.56 3.07 -5.68
C ASP A 190 12.46 1.69 -5.01
N ILE A 191 13.55 1.26 -4.35
CA ILE A 191 13.65 0.01 -3.62
C ILE A 191 12.89 0.10 -2.30
N ASP A 192 13.04 1.19 -1.55
CA ASP A 192 12.30 1.43 -0.31
C ASP A 192 10.79 1.43 -0.58
N THR A 193 10.35 2.20 -1.58
CA THR A 193 8.93 2.26 -1.97
C THR A 193 8.39 0.90 -2.39
N ALA A 194 9.16 0.11 -3.15
CA ALA A 194 8.76 -1.23 -3.55
C ALA A 194 8.67 -2.18 -2.34
N THR A 195 9.61 -2.10 -1.40
CA THR A 195 9.62 -2.87 -0.15
C THR A 195 8.40 -2.53 0.70
N ASP A 196 8.15 -1.24 0.93
CA ASP A 196 7.02 -0.74 1.72
C ASP A 196 5.68 -1.15 1.12
N ASN A 197 5.54 -1.06 -0.21
CA ASN A 197 4.33 -1.46 -0.88
C ASN A 197 4.01 -2.95 -0.66
N PHE A 198 5.02 -3.81 -0.67
CA PHE A 198 4.81 -5.25 -0.44
C PHE A 198 4.59 -5.57 1.02
N ASN A 199 5.35 -4.97 1.92
CA ASN A 199 5.25 -5.17 3.37
C ASN A 199 4.02 -4.48 3.99
N SER A 200 3.32 -3.62 3.24
CA SER A 200 2.00 -3.10 3.63
C SER A 200 0.93 -4.19 3.77
N ILE A 201 1.16 -5.37 3.19
CA ILE A 201 0.34 -6.57 3.39
C ILE A 201 1.00 -7.45 4.45
N ASN A 202 0.25 -7.82 5.48
CA ASN A 202 0.80 -8.45 6.67
C ASN A 202 1.43 -9.82 6.42
N ALA A 203 0.88 -10.60 5.49
CA ALA A 203 1.45 -11.89 5.14
C ALA A 203 2.80 -11.79 4.40
N ASN A 204 3.15 -10.65 3.82
CA ASN A 204 4.43 -10.50 3.15
C ASN A 204 5.53 -10.14 4.16
N ASN A 205 6.71 -10.70 3.96
CA ASN A 205 7.94 -10.27 4.60
C ASN A 205 9.04 -10.24 3.55
N MET A 206 9.12 -9.11 2.88
CA MET A 206 10.04 -8.85 1.78
C MET A 206 11.27 -8.11 2.29
N THR A 207 12.45 -8.63 1.95
CA THR A 207 13.74 -7.98 2.14
C THR A 207 14.43 -7.85 0.78
N MET A 208 15.18 -6.76 0.61
CA MET A 208 15.98 -6.52 -0.58
C MET A 208 17.44 -6.31 -0.19
N GLU A 209 18.34 -6.95 -0.91
CA GLU A 209 19.79 -6.85 -0.73
C GLU A 209 20.41 -6.35 -2.03
N VAL A 210 21.27 -5.33 -1.93
CA VAL A 210 22.01 -4.79 -3.07
C VAL A 210 23.39 -5.42 -3.08
N LEU A 211 23.66 -6.22 -4.11
CA LEU A 211 24.91 -6.91 -4.32
C LEU A 211 25.71 -6.25 -5.46
N PRO A 212 27.05 -6.33 -5.43
CA PRO A 212 27.86 -5.89 -6.55
C PRO A 212 27.51 -6.67 -7.82
N GLY A 213 27.40 -5.95 -8.94
CA GLY A 213 27.17 -6.53 -10.26
C GLY A 213 28.41 -7.21 -10.82
N ARG A 214 28.25 -7.90 -11.96
CA ARG A 214 29.35 -8.51 -12.70
C ARG A 214 30.10 -7.51 -13.57
N LYS A 215 29.47 -6.38 -13.89
CA LYS A 215 30.03 -5.27 -14.67
C LYS A 215 30.38 -4.12 -13.75
N GLU A 216 31.42 -3.36 -14.11
CA GLU A 216 31.78 -2.15 -13.38
C GLU A 216 30.62 -1.15 -13.33
N ASN A 217 30.40 -0.55 -12.16
CA ASN A 217 29.30 0.40 -11.90
C ASN A 217 27.90 -0.20 -12.09
N TYR A 218 27.77 -1.53 -12.03
CA TYR A 218 26.47 -2.20 -11.97
C TYR A 218 26.24 -2.85 -10.61
N SER A 219 24.98 -2.98 -10.24
CA SER A 219 24.53 -3.63 -9.01
C SER A 219 23.41 -4.62 -9.32
N ARG A 220 23.41 -5.76 -8.62
CA ARG A 220 22.36 -6.77 -8.65
C ARG A 220 21.48 -6.61 -7.41
N ILE A 221 20.17 -6.75 -7.58
CA ILE A 221 19.23 -6.67 -6.47
C ILE A 221 18.66 -8.06 -6.21
N GLU A 222 18.87 -8.57 -5.00
CA GLU A 222 18.27 -9.82 -4.54
C GLU A 222 17.10 -9.53 -3.63
N VAL A 223 15.95 -10.09 -3.98
CA VAL A 223 14.70 -9.96 -3.26
C VAL A 223 14.38 -11.30 -2.62
N LYS A 224 14.20 -11.31 -1.31
CA LYS A 224 13.71 -12.45 -0.56
C LYS A 224 12.32 -12.12 -0.02
N ASN A 225 11.30 -12.89 -0.42
CA ASN A 225 9.96 -12.74 0.14
C ASN A 225 9.49 -14.06 0.76
N ARG A 226 9.29 -14.04 2.07
CA ARG A 226 8.71 -15.15 2.84
C ARG A 226 7.25 -14.83 3.17
N LEU A 227 6.33 -15.57 2.57
CA LEU A 227 4.90 -15.48 2.88
C LEU A 227 4.61 -16.16 4.23
N LYS A 228 4.07 -15.39 5.17
CA LYS A 228 3.48 -15.87 6.43
C LYS A 228 2.06 -16.38 6.20
N ASN A 229 1.35 -16.72 7.28
CA ASN A 229 -0.07 -17.06 7.18
C ASN A 229 -0.84 -15.92 6.52
N LYS A 230 -1.51 -16.24 5.42
CA LYS A 230 -2.25 -15.28 4.58
C LYS A 230 -3.73 -15.19 4.90
N TYR A 231 -4.25 -16.08 5.73
CA TYR A 231 -5.67 -16.15 6.04
C TYR A 231 -5.93 -15.55 7.40
N THR A 232 -6.76 -14.51 7.43
CA THR A 232 -7.31 -13.93 8.65
C THR A 232 -8.81 -14.12 8.64
N VAL A 233 -9.34 -14.76 9.69
CA VAL A 233 -10.78 -14.94 9.89
C VAL A 233 -11.14 -14.33 11.24
N GLY A 234 -12.24 -13.59 11.27
CA GLY A 234 -12.70 -12.92 12.47
C GLY A 234 -14.22 -12.90 12.54
N ILE A 235 -14.71 -12.73 13.76
CA ILE A 235 -16.14 -12.59 14.05
C ILE A 235 -16.37 -11.13 14.41
N LEU A 236 -17.42 -10.54 13.85
CA LEU A 236 -17.78 -9.14 14.04
C LEU A 236 -19.06 -9.06 14.86
N ALA A 237 -19.13 -8.12 15.80
CA ALA A 237 -20.36 -7.74 16.48
C ALA A 237 -20.36 -6.22 16.72
N ASN A 238 -21.49 -5.56 16.48
CA ASN A 238 -21.66 -4.14 16.80
C ASN A 238 -23.12 -3.81 17.10
N ASN A 239 -23.36 -2.61 17.65
CA ASN A 239 -24.68 -2.09 18.00
C ASN A 239 -25.14 -0.92 17.10
N TYR A 240 -24.57 -0.77 15.90
CA TYR A 240 -24.88 0.33 14.96
C TYR A 240 -26.15 0.12 14.13
N GLY A 241 -27.01 -0.81 14.52
CA GLY A 241 -28.26 -1.12 13.84
C GLY A 241 -29.40 -0.15 14.15
N ASP A 242 -30.49 -0.27 13.40
CA ASP A 242 -31.68 0.58 13.57
C ASP A 242 -32.47 0.15 14.83
N SER A 243 -32.65 1.11 15.75
CA SER A 243 -33.43 0.93 16.98
C SER A 243 -34.93 0.78 16.70
N LYS A 244 -35.46 1.44 15.67
CA LYS A 244 -36.88 1.38 15.30
C LYS A 244 -37.33 -0.03 14.91
N GLN A 245 -36.39 -0.88 14.48
CA GLN A 245 -36.68 -2.26 14.03
C GLN A 245 -36.13 -3.33 14.98
N ASN A 246 -35.76 -2.96 16.22
CA ASN A 246 -35.08 -3.83 17.17
C ASN A 246 -33.92 -4.61 16.51
N GLY A 247 -33.17 -3.90 15.66
CA GLY A 247 -32.08 -4.42 14.83
C GLY A 247 -30.72 -3.87 15.25
N ILE A 248 -30.63 -3.30 16.46
CA ILE A 248 -29.46 -2.61 17.03
C ILE A 248 -28.22 -3.48 16.91
N TRP A 249 -28.31 -4.74 17.37
CA TRP A 249 -27.19 -5.68 17.31
C TRP A 249 -27.03 -6.28 15.91
N ARG A 250 -25.84 -6.13 15.34
CA ARG A 250 -25.38 -6.79 14.12
C ARG A 250 -24.27 -7.77 14.49
N LYS A 251 -24.26 -8.90 13.81
CA LYS A 251 -23.20 -9.90 13.92
C LYS A 251 -22.73 -10.34 12.55
N GLY A 252 -21.49 -10.76 12.44
CA GLY A 252 -20.91 -11.09 11.16
C GLY A 252 -19.61 -11.86 11.25
N ILE A 253 -19.06 -12.15 10.08
CA ILE A 253 -17.75 -12.74 9.90
C ILE A 253 -16.97 -11.90 8.90
N ASN A 254 -15.66 -11.81 9.10
CA ASN A 254 -14.73 -11.31 8.10
C ASN A 254 -13.75 -12.41 7.70
N LEU A 255 -13.34 -12.36 6.44
CA LEU A 255 -12.31 -13.19 5.85
C LEU A 255 -11.40 -12.24 5.07
N ASN A 256 -10.14 -12.19 5.43
CA ASN A 256 -9.12 -11.47 4.69
C ASN A 256 -8.07 -12.49 4.21
N ILE A 257 -7.76 -12.43 2.92
CA ILE A 257 -6.75 -13.26 2.27
C ILE A 257 -5.70 -12.32 1.70
N ASP A 258 -4.54 -12.31 2.34
CA ASP A 258 -3.38 -11.54 1.94
C ASP A 258 -2.64 -12.22 0.78
N SER A 259 -2.25 -11.45 -0.23
CA SER A 259 -1.45 -11.89 -1.38
C SER A 259 -1.97 -13.19 -2.05
N PRO A 260 -3.26 -13.31 -2.42
CA PRO A 260 -3.79 -14.56 -2.97
C PRO A 260 -3.11 -14.98 -4.28
N LEU A 261 -2.69 -14.02 -5.12
CA LEU A 261 -1.87 -14.26 -6.31
C LEU A 261 -0.36 -14.17 -6.04
N GLY A 262 0.05 -13.78 -4.83
CA GLY A 262 1.44 -13.66 -4.42
C GLY A 262 2.11 -12.38 -4.91
N ILE A 263 1.35 -11.41 -5.44
CA ILE A 263 1.86 -10.17 -6.06
C ILE A 263 1.61 -8.93 -5.19
N GLY A 264 1.34 -9.12 -3.90
CA GLY A 264 0.98 -7.99 -3.04
C GLY A 264 -0.44 -7.48 -3.31
N ASP A 265 -1.35 -8.40 -3.64
CA ASP A 265 -2.78 -8.20 -3.71
C ASP A 265 -3.46 -8.50 -2.36
N ASN A 266 -4.65 -7.99 -2.11
CA ASN A 266 -5.42 -8.24 -0.90
C ASN A 266 -6.88 -8.48 -1.25
N PHE A 267 -7.41 -9.59 -0.78
CA PHE A 267 -8.81 -9.93 -0.92
C PHE A 267 -9.49 -9.89 0.44
N TYR A 268 -10.61 -9.17 0.56
CA TYR A 268 -11.41 -9.18 1.78
C TYR A 268 -12.87 -9.45 1.47
N PHE A 269 -13.50 -10.19 2.38
CA PHE A 269 -14.90 -10.50 2.36
C PHE A 269 -15.47 -10.35 3.75
N THR A 270 -16.61 -9.67 3.84
CA THR A 270 -17.32 -9.48 5.11
C THR A 270 -18.78 -9.81 4.89
N TYR A 271 -19.33 -10.62 5.79
CA TYR A 271 -20.75 -10.89 5.88
C TYR A 271 -21.27 -10.40 7.23
N MET A 272 -22.33 -9.62 7.23
CA MET A 272 -23.04 -9.21 8.43
C MET A 272 -24.53 -9.44 8.31
N THR A 273 -25.16 -9.77 9.41
CA THR A 273 -26.60 -9.95 9.51
C THR A 273 -27.09 -9.41 10.85
N VAL A 274 -28.38 -9.10 10.89
CA VAL A 274 -29.10 -8.77 12.13
C VAL A 274 -29.93 -9.98 12.53
N PRO A 275 -30.10 -10.27 13.84
CA PRO A 275 -30.96 -11.36 14.31
C PRO A 275 -32.33 -11.28 13.65
N LYS A 276 -32.75 -12.35 12.95
CA LYS A 276 -34.04 -12.35 12.24
C LYS A 276 -35.18 -12.11 13.23
N LYS A 277 -36.15 -11.29 12.85
CA LYS A 277 -37.38 -11.09 13.61
C LYS A 277 -38.54 -11.50 12.72
N ASP A 278 -39.21 -12.58 13.09
CA ASP A 278 -40.44 -12.98 12.44
C ASP A 278 -41.61 -12.18 13.01
N PRO A 279 -42.59 -11.82 12.16
CA PRO A 279 -43.74 -11.06 12.61
C PRO A 279 -44.59 -11.96 13.51
N ASN A 280 -44.93 -11.49 14.71
CA ASN A 280 -45.93 -12.17 15.52
C ASN A 280 -47.30 -12.05 14.82
N ARG A 281 -47.81 -13.16 14.30
CA ARG A 281 -49.09 -13.25 13.58
C ARG A 281 -50.09 -14.15 14.28
N SER A 282 -49.91 -14.41 15.58
CA SER A 282 -50.83 -15.27 16.36
C SER A 282 -52.27 -14.77 16.37
N TRP A 283 -52.49 -13.47 16.13
CA TRP A 283 -53.80 -12.84 16.02
C TRP A 283 -54.52 -13.12 14.69
N LYS A 284 -53.83 -13.63 13.66
CA LYS A 284 -54.48 -13.93 12.37
C LYS A 284 -55.36 -15.16 12.50
N LYS A 285 -56.66 -14.98 12.25
CA LYS A 285 -57.62 -16.07 12.07
C LYS A 285 -57.82 -16.34 10.58
N THR A 286 -58.03 -17.61 10.22
CA THR A 286 -58.49 -18.02 8.88
C THR A 286 -60.02 -17.88 8.79
N VAL A 287 -60.58 -17.87 7.58
CA VAL A 287 -62.03 -17.66 7.38
C VAL A 287 -62.84 -18.75 8.06
N GLU A 288 -62.29 -19.96 8.12
CA GLU A 288 -62.88 -21.14 8.76
C GLU A 288 -62.87 -21.06 10.29
N GLN A 289 -62.06 -20.18 10.88
CA GLN A 289 -61.93 -19.99 12.33
C GLN A 289 -62.78 -18.84 12.87
N LEU A 290 -63.51 -18.12 12.00
CA LEU A 290 -64.37 -17.01 12.40
C LEU A 290 -65.76 -17.53 12.74
N GLN A 291 -66.32 -17.03 13.84
CA GLN A 291 -67.73 -17.26 14.14
C GLN A 291 -68.63 -16.30 13.32
N PRO A 292 -69.87 -16.68 12.99
CA PRO A 292 -70.81 -15.79 12.31
C PRO A 292 -70.95 -14.45 13.03
N GLY A 293 -70.70 -13.35 12.31
CA GLY A 293 -70.72 -11.98 12.86
C GLY A 293 -69.36 -11.46 13.37
N GLU A 294 -68.32 -12.30 13.45
CA GLU A 294 -66.96 -11.82 13.74
C GLU A 294 -66.31 -11.16 12.51
N ILE A 295 -65.63 -10.04 12.73
CA ILE A 295 -64.82 -9.35 11.73
C ILE A 295 -63.40 -9.91 11.78
N LEU A 296 -62.75 -10.08 10.61
CA LEU A 296 -61.35 -10.46 10.52
C LEU A 296 -60.47 -9.49 11.34
N PRO A 297 -59.67 -10.00 12.29
CA PRO A 297 -58.77 -9.15 13.05
C PRO A 297 -57.75 -8.50 12.10
N ILE A 298 -57.62 -7.19 12.18
CA ILE A 298 -56.68 -6.40 11.38
C ILE A 298 -55.29 -6.27 12.04
N GLY A 299 -55.18 -6.65 13.31
CA GLY A 299 -53.95 -6.61 14.10
C GLY A 299 -54.10 -7.31 15.46
N PRO A 300 -53.06 -7.28 16.32
CA PRO A 300 -53.16 -7.76 17.69
C PRO A 300 -54.18 -6.95 18.50
N THR A 301 -54.65 -7.50 19.62
CA THR A 301 -55.60 -6.82 20.51
C THR A 301 -55.12 -5.43 20.90
N GLY A 302 -55.95 -4.40 20.66
CA GLY A 302 -55.62 -3.00 20.92
C GLY A 302 -54.89 -2.27 19.78
N TYR A 303 -54.60 -2.94 18.66
CA TYR A 303 -54.00 -2.33 17.47
C TYR A 303 -54.94 -1.32 16.82
N ASP A 304 -54.54 -0.05 16.80
CA ASP A 304 -55.27 1.02 16.13
C ASP A 304 -54.35 1.77 15.13
N PRO A 305 -54.50 1.53 13.82
CA PRO A 305 -53.66 2.19 12.80
C PRO A 305 -53.83 3.71 12.79
N LEU A 306 -54.96 4.25 13.28
CA LEU A 306 -55.21 5.70 13.34
C LEU A 306 -54.39 6.38 14.43
N LYS A 307 -53.97 5.64 15.46
CA LYS A 307 -53.06 6.13 16.52
C LYS A 307 -51.58 6.01 16.13
N GLY A 308 -51.30 5.55 14.91
CA GLY A 308 -49.95 5.31 14.42
C GLY A 308 -49.37 3.96 14.85
N ASP A 309 -50.18 3.03 15.36
CA ASP A 309 -49.71 1.69 15.68
C ASP A 309 -49.24 0.96 14.43
N THR A 310 -48.18 0.17 14.57
CA THR A 310 -47.61 -0.58 13.46
C THR A 310 -47.56 -2.08 13.76
N LEU A 311 -47.93 -2.89 12.77
CA LEU A 311 -47.94 -4.34 12.92
C LEU A 311 -46.52 -4.89 13.16
N PRO A 312 -46.39 -6.00 13.92
CA PRO A 312 -45.11 -6.65 14.14
C PRO A 312 -44.45 -7.04 12.81
N TYR A 313 -43.23 -6.54 12.63
CA TYR A 313 -42.54 -6.58 11.35
C TYR A 313 -41.82 -7.92 11.10
N LYS A 314 -41.75 -8.30 9.82
CA LYS A 314 -40.77 -9.27 9.32
C LYS A 314 -39.48 -8.53 9.00
N ARG A 315 -38.36 -8.93 9.60
CA ARG A 315 -37.04 -8.35 9.32
C ARG A 315 -36.01 -9.42 8.96
N ARG A 316 -35.46 -9.31 7.75
CA ARG A 316 -34.22 -9.98 7.32
C ARG A 316 -33.31 -8.94 6.69
N LEU A 317 -32.09 -8.80 7.20
CA LEU A 317 -31.08 -7.94 6.61
C LEU A 317 -29.76 -8.71 6.59
N ASP A 318 -29.31 -9.01 5.37
CA ASP A 318 -28.06 -9.72 5.09
C ASP A 318 -27.19 -8.80 4.23
N MET A 319 -25.98 -8.51 4.70
CA MET A 319 -25.04 -7.58 4.10
C MET A 319 -23.76 -8.32 3.71
N PHE A 320 -23.38 -8.22 2.46
CA PHE A 320 -22.16 -8.79 1.91
C PHE A 320 -21.28 -7.67 1.40
N ASN A 321 -20.02 -7.67 1.78
CA ASN A 321 -19.00 -6.76 1.26
C ASN A 321 -17.86 -7.60 0.72
N PHE A 322 -17.52 -7.35 -0.53
CA PHE A 322 -16.42 -7.96 -1.25
C PHE A 322 -15.47 -6.83 -1.65
N GLY A 323 -14.18 -7.01 -1.43
CA GLY A 323 -13.20 -6.12 -2.03
C GLY A 323 -11.90 -6.81 -2.39
N TYR A 324 -11.30 -6.31 -3.46
CA TYR A 324 -10.01 -6.72 -3.96
C TYR A 324 -9.17 -5.49 -4.22
N ALA A 325 -8.00 -5.42 -3.58
CA ALA A 325 -7.06 -4.34 -3.76
C ALA A 325 -5.73 -4.90 -4.26
N MET A 326 -5.08 -4.20 -5.19
CA MET A 326 -3.81 -4.62 -5.75
C MET A 326 -2.97 -3.40 -6.07
N LYS A 327 -1.73 -3.38 -5.60
CA LYS A 327 -0.77 -2.34 -5.95
C LYS A 327 0.01 -2.76 -7.19
N PHE A 328 0.19 -1.83 -8.12
CA PHE A 328 1.03 -1.97 -9.30
C PHE A 328 1.98 -0.78 -9.37
N ARG A 329 3.21 -0.97 -8.87
CA ARG A 329 4.22 0.08 -8.78
C ARG A 329 3.68 1.30 -8.01
N THR A 330 3.46 2.42 -8.69
CA THR A 330 2.89 3.65 -8.14
C THR A 330 1.37 3.69 -8.13
N TYR A 331 0.69 2.73 -8.77
CA TYR A 331 -0.76 2.69 -8.90
C TYR A 331 -1.40 1.72 -7.92
N THR A 332 -2.64 1.98 -7.51
CA THR A 332 -3.45 1.06 -6.70
C THR A 332 -4.80 0.81 -7.38
N LEU A 333 -5.05 -0.45 -7.73
CA LEU A 333 -6.35 -0.92 -8.20
C LEU A 333 -7.18 -1.34 -6.98
N LYS A 334 -8.42 -0.85 -6.87
CA LYS A 334 -9.39 -1.27 -5.85
C LYS A 334 -10.71 -1.60 -6.53
N LEU A 335 -11.25 -2.79 -6.24
CA LEU A 335 -12.53 -3.27 -6.73
C LEU A 335 -13.37 -3.63 -5.52
N ASN A 336 -14.47 -2.91 -5.28
CA ASN A 336 -15.34 -3.15 -4.14
C ASN A 336 -16.78 -3.38 -4.62
N SER A 337 -17.48 -4.33 -4.00
CA SER A 337 -18.87 -4.64 -4.28
C SER A 337 -19.61 -4.92 -2.98
N VAL A 338 -20.78 -4.30 -2.82
CA VAL A 338 -21.62 -4.47 -1.63
C VAL A 338 -23.03 -4.86 -2.02
N LYS A 339 -23.55 -5.87 -1.34
CA LYS A 339 -24.87 -6.42 -1.58
C LYS A 339 -25.67 -6.46 -0.30
N VAL A 340 -26.86 -5.86 -0.31
CA VAL A 340 -27.74 -5.80 0.86
C VAL A 340 -29.10 -6.38 0.52
N PHE A 341 -29.42 -7.51 1.14
CA PHE A 341 -30.76 -8.09 1.05
C PHE A 341 -31.58 -7.63 2.23
N ARG A 342 -32.61 -6.80 1.98
CA ARG A 342 -33.57 -6.36 3.00
C ARG A 342 -34.95 -6.94 2.70
N LYS A 343 -35.56 -7.59 3.68
CA LYS A 343 -36.97 -7.94 3.65
C LYS A 343 -37.65 -7.32 4.87
N ALA A 344 -38.50 -6.33 4.61
CA ALA A 344 -39.38 -5.69 5.58
C ALA A 344 -40.85 -6.09 5.31
N ALA A 345 -41.72 -5.98 6.31
CA ALA A 345 -43.16 -6.28 6.13
C ALA A 345 -43.86 -5.32 5.16
N PHE A 346 -43.34 -4.10 4.97
CA PHE A 346 -43.94 -3.07 4.13
C PHE A 346 -43.39 -3.02 2.69
N ILE A 347 -42.15 -3.44 2.43
CA ILE A 347 -41.51 -3.41 1.10
C ILE A 347 -40.49 -4.56 1.01
N GLN A 348 -40.53 -5.35 -0.07
CA GLN A 348 -39.44 -6.24 -0.45
C GLN A 348 -38.52 -5.48 -1.42
N GLN A 349 -37.35 -5.04 -0.95
CA GLN A 349 -36.39 -4.29 -1.77
C GLN A 349 -35.06 -5.03 -1.77
N ILE A 350 -34.64 -5.49 -2.95
CA ILE A 350 -33.29 -6.01 -3.15
C ILE A 350 -32.45 -4.81 -3.60
N GLN A 351 -31.43 -4.42 -2.82
CA GLN A 351 -30.56 -3.30 -3.16
C GLN A 351 -29.13 -3.80 -3.38
N TYR A 352 -28.58 -3.44 -4.53
CA TYR A 352 -27.23 -3.78 -4.99
C TYR A 352 -26.41 -2.49 -5.06
N THR A 353 -25.18 -2.44 -4.55
CA THR A 353 -24.30 -1.27 -4.70
C THR A 353 -22.94 -1.74 -5.19
N ILE A 354 -22.67 -1.52 -6.48
CA ILE A 354 -21.35 -1.74 -7.07
C ILE A 354 -20.67 -0.37 -7.11
N CYS A 355 -19.64 -0.17 -6.27
CA CYS A 355 -18.79 1.01 -6.34
C CYS A 355 -17.50 0.58 -7.06
N ILE A 356 -17.52 0.62 -8.39
CA ILE A 356 -16.27 0.63 -9.16
C ILE A 356 -15.70 2.04 -8.97
N GLN A 357 -14.98 2.21 -7.87
CA GLN A 357 -14.05 3.32 -7.78
C GLN A 357 -12.85 2.92 -8.64
N VAL A 358 -12.97 3.09 -9.96
CA VAL A 358 -11.77 3.34 -10.76
C VAL A 358 -11.28 4.66 -10.18
N ALA A 359 -10.38 4.59 -9.21
CA ALA A 359 -9.59 5.76 -8.85
C ALA A 359 -8.96 6.17 -10.16
N THR A 360 -9.44 7.31 -10.68
CA THR A 360 -8.98 7.91 -11.91
C THR A 360 -7.47 7.82 -11.93
N LEU A 361 -6.99 7.30 -13.06
CA LEU A 361 -5.66 7.51 -13.61
C LEU A 361 -5.12 8.87 -13.14
N CYS A 362 -4.43 8.93 -12.00
CA CYS A 362 -3.82 10.16 -11.53
C CYS A 362 -2.51 10.27 -12.31
N LEU A 363 -2.65 10.75 -13.56
CA LEU A 363 -1.54 11.35 -14.29
C LEU A 363 -1.19 12.64 -13.54
N LEU A 364 -0.27 12.53 -12.60
CA LEU A 364 0.62 13.64 -12.29
C LEU A 364 1.75 13.54 -13.31
N ILE A 365 1.60 14.33 -14.39
CA ILE A 365 2.71 14.78 -15.24
C ILE A 365 3.62 15.67 -14.38
#